data_AF-A0A484KPX1-F1
#
_entry.id   AF-A0A484KPX1-F1
#
_cell.length_a   1.000
_cell.length_b   1.000
_cell.length_c   1.000
_cell.angle_alpha   90.00
_cell.angle_beta   90.00
_cell.angle_gamma   90.00
#
_symmetry.space_group_name_H-M   'P 1'
#
loop_
_entity.id
_entity.type
_entity.pdbx_description
1 polymer ?
#
loop_
_entity_poly.entity_id
_entity_poly.type
_entity_poly.pdbx_seq_one_letter_code
_entity_poly.pdbx_strand_id
1 'polypeptide(L)'
;MKDKKFRRGSASKNDVQDMAFRILRLRADLLYAVQSESYSVAANIRDQISKIESESVAASVRAQAYEGAQYAFRLGQRVKHKVFEYHGVICGMDPVCCESTSWMENAKVEMLSRGPDQPFYQVLVDLSADTNLLVTYVPEENLDAVSEPERNVFYHPYISLLFYGMDAAGDFIPIKELREKYKRPRHELPNDEEDEKPREDA
;
A
#
# COMPACT_ATOMS: atom_id res chain seq x y z
N MET A 1 0.98 25.83 -26.14
CA MET A 1 1.05 24.42 -25.68
C MET A 1 0.43 24.34 -24.30
N LYS A 2 -0.76 23.73 -24.21
CA LYS A 2 -1.52 23.58 -22.96
C LYS A 2 -1.41 22.12 -22.54
N ASP A 3 -0.50 21.80 -21.62
CA ASP A 3 -0.41 20.45 -21.05
C ASP A 3 -0.89 20.41 -19.60
N LYS A 4 -2.18 20.11 -19.52
CA LYS A 4 -2.83 19.13 -18.64
C LYS A 4 -2.14 18.84 -17.30
N LYS A 5 -2.56 19.60 -16.29
CA LYS A 5 -2.37 19.29 -14.86
C LYS A 5 -2.84 17.85 -14.57
N PHE A 6 -1.90 16.98 -14.22
CA PHE A 6 -2.17 15.68 -13.64
C PHE A 6 -2.75 15.89 -12.22
N ARG A 7 -4.08 15.83 -12.10
CA ARG A 7 -4.79 15.71 -10.83
C ARG A 7 -4.97 14.23 -10.54
N ARG A 8 -4.06 13.62 -9.77
CA ARG A 8 -4.17 12.22 -9.37
C ARG A 8 -4.04 12.07 -7.85
N GLY A 9 -4.88 12.83 -7.15
CA GLY A 9 -5.20 12.62 -5.73
C GLY A 9 -6.63 12.10 -5.52
N SER A 10 -7.37 11.79 -6.59
CA SER A 10 -8.81 11.54 -6.55
C SER A 10 -9.25 10.16 -7.02
N ALA A 11 -8.38 9.17 -7.20
CA ALA A 11 -8.81 7.85 -7.72
C ALA A 11 -9.86 7.19 -6.80
N SER A 12 -9.55 6.97 -5.52
CA SER A 12 -10.51 6.40 -4.56
C SER A 12 -11.77 7.27 -4.36
N LYS A 13 -11.63 8.60 -4.32
CA LYS A 13 -12.78 9.52 -4.19
C LYS A 13 -13.65 9.51 -5.45
N ASN A 14 -13.04 9.45 -6.63
CA ASN A 14 -13.74 9.35 -7.90
C ASN A 14 -14.42 8.00 -8.04
N ASP A 15 -13.79 6.92 -7.59
CA ASP A 15 -14.37 5.59 -7.62
C ASP A 15 -15.59 5.52 -6.70
N VAL A 16 -15.48 6.01 -5.46
CA VAL A 16 -16.63 6.08 -4.53
C VAL A 16 -17.74 6.99 -5.06
N GLN A 17 -17.38 8.12 -5.68
CA GLN A 17 -18.36 9.01 -6.34
C GLN A 17 -19.03 8.32 -7.54
N ASP A 18 -18.27 7.60 -8.36
CA ASP A 18 -18.77 6.85 -9.51
C ASP A 18 -19.72 5.73 -9.06
N MET A 19 -19.36 4.98 -8.01
CA MET A 19 -20.23 3.99 -7.38
C MET A 19 -21.53 4.62 -6.86
N ALA A 20 -21.46 5.79 -6.24
CA ALA A 20 -22.65 6.52 -5.77
C ALA A 20 -23.57 6.92 -6.94
N PHE A 21 -23.02 7.40 -8.06
CA PHE A 21 -23.80 7.68 -9.27
C PHE A 21 -24.42 6.43 -9.88
N ARG A 22 -23.68 5.30 -9.90
CA ARG A 22 -24.20 3.99 -10.35
C ARG A 22 -25.36 3.51 -9.48
N ILE A 23 -25.23 3.59 -8.15
CA ILE A 23 -26.30 3.24 -7.20
C ILE A 23 -27.53 4.12 -7.43
N LEU A 24 -27.35 5.44 -7.61
CA LEU A 24 -28.46 6.35 -7.84
C LEU A 24 -29.25 5.99 -9.10
N ARG A 25 -28.54 5.65 -10.19
CA ARG A 25 -29.17 5.20 -11.44
C ARG A 25 -29.94 3.91 -11.24
N LEU A 26 -29.34 2.90 -10.63
CA LEU A 26 -30.00 1.62 -10.35
C LEU A 26 -31.23 1.79 -9.45
N ARG A 27 -31.20 2.71 -8.49
CA ARG A 27 -32.37 3.03 -7.66
C ARG A 27 -33.51 3.63 -8.48
N ALA A 28 -33.20 4.47 -9.47
CA ALA A 28 -34.23 4.99 -10.39
C ALA A 28 -34.83 3.86 -11.25
N ASP A 29 -33.98 2.99 -11.80
CA ASP A 29 -34.42 1.82 -12.58
C ASP A 29 -35.26 0.84 -11.74
N LEU A 30 -34.91 0.66 -10.46
CA LEU A 30 -35.67 -0.14 -9.51
C LEU A 30 -37.08 0.42 -9.30
N LEU A 31 -37.22 1.73 -9.10
CA LEU A 31 -38.52 2.38 -8.93
C LEU A 31 -39.40 2.20 -10.16
N TYR A 32 -38.82 2.34 -11.35
CA TYR A 32 -39.53 2.10 -12.61
C TYR A 32 -39.96 0.64 -12.76
N ALA A 33 -39.09 -0.33 -12.43
CA ALA A 33 -39.41 -1.76 -12.48
C ALA A 33 -40.56 -2.12 -11.50
N VAL A 34 -40.59 -1.52 -10.32
CA VAL A 34 -41.68 -1.69 -9.35
C VAL A 34 -42.99 -1.08 -9.87
N GLN A 35 -42.95 0.14 -10.43
CA GLN A 35 -44.13 0.79 -11.00
C GLN A 35 -44.71 0.05 -12.22
N SER A 36 -43.86 -0.61 -12.99
CA SER A 36 -44.25 -1.46 -14.12
C SER A 36 -44.56 -2.91 -13.72
N GLU A 37 -44.66 -3.19 -12.41
CA GLU A 37 -44.96 -4.51 -11.83
C GLU A 37 -44.00 -5.62 -12.28
N SER A 38 -42.78 -5.26 -12.71
CA SER A 38 -41.74 -6.19 -13.13
C SER A 38 -40.87 -6.63 -11.95
N TYR A 39 -41.43 -7.49 -11.10
CA TYR A 39 -40.79 -7.88 -9.84
C TYR A 39 -39.50 -8.69 -10.00
N SER A 40 -39.36 -9.50 -11.05
CA SER A 40 -38.12 -10.24 -11.33
C SER A 40 -36.96 -9.31 -11.67
N VAL A 41 -37.22 -8.28 -12.48
CA VAL A 41 -36.24 -7.24 -12.82
C VAL A 41 -35.90 -6.41 -11.59
N ALA A 42 -36.90 -6.01 -10.80
CA ALA A 42 -36.72 -5.29 -9.55
C ALA A 42 -35.85 -6.07 -8.54
N ALA A 43 -36.02 -7.39 -8.43
CA ALA A 43 -35.20 -8.23 -7.57
C ALA A 43 -33.72 -8.23 -8.00
N ASN A 44 -33.45 -8.41 -9.30
CA ASN A 44 -32.08 -8.38 -9.82
C ASN A 44 -31.41 -7.02 -9.61
N ILE A 45 -32.12 -5.91 -9.87
CA ILE A 45 -31.59 -4.57 -9.64
C ILE A 45 -31.30 -4.34 -8.15
N ARG A 46 -32.16 -4.84 -7.25
CA ARG A 46 -31.91 -4.78 -5.80
C ARG A 46 -30.63 -5.52 -5.43
N ASP A 47 -30.43 -6.73 -5.94
CA ASP A 47 -29.22 -7.52 -5.66
C ASP A 47 -27.95 -6.81 -6.18
N GLN A 48 -28.04 -6.17 -7.35
CA GLN A 48 -26.95 -5.33 -7.88
C GLN A 48 -26.65 -4.12 -6.99
N ILE A 49 -27.67 -3.44 -6.48
CA ILE A 49 -27.51 -2.33 -5.53
C ILE A 49 -26.80 -2.83 -4.27
N SER A 50 -27.30 -3.90 -3.65
CA SER A 50 -26.68 -4.49 -2.44
C SER A 50 -25.21 -4.84 -2.65
N LYS A 51 -24.86 -5.36 -3.84
CA LYS A 51 -23.46 -5.66 -4.19
C LYS A 51 -22.60 -4.41 -4.31
N ILE A 52 -23.07 -3.37 -5.01
CA ILE A 52 -22.29 -2.13 -5.16
C ILE A 52 -22.19 -1.38 -3.82
N GLU A 53 -23.22 -1.45 -2.98
CA GLU A 53 -23.20 -0.86 -1.64
C GLU A 53 -22.17 -1.55 -0.74
N SER A 54 -22.09 -2.88 -0.75
CA SER A 54 -21.05 -3.60 0.01
C SER A 54 -19.64 -3.28 -0.49
N GLU A 55 -19.44 -3.19 -1.81
CA GLU A 55 -18.17 -2.76 -2.41
C GLU A 55 -17.81 -1.30 -2.03
N SER A 56 -18.80 -0.39 -2.02
CA SER A 56 -18.63 1.02 -1.66
C SER A 56 -18.30 1.22 -0.17
N VAL A 57 -18.97 0.48 0.71
CA VAL A 57 -18.68 0.47 2.14
C VAL A 57 -17.27 -0.07 2.38
N ALA A 58 -16.91 -1.21 1.79
CA ALA A 58 -15.57 -1.77 1.90
C ALA A 58 -14.48 -0.82 1.33
N ALA A 59 -14.78 -0.10 0.24
CA ALA A 59 -13.87 0.91 -0.29
C ALA A 59 -13.70 2.11 0.65
N SER A 60 -14.78 2.58 1.29
CA SER A 60 -14.72 3.69 2.25
C SER A 60 -13.99 3.30 3.54
N VAL A 61 -14.26 2.11 4.08
CA VAL A 61 -13.53 1.59 5.26
C VAL A 61 -12.04 1.48 4.96
N ARG A 62 -11.67 0.94 3.80
CA ARG A 62 -10.25 0.92 3.36
C ARG A 62 -9.68 2.32 3.27
N ALA A 63 -10.36 3.25 2.58
CA ALA A 63 -9.88 4.62 2.43
C ALA A 63 -9.66 5.32 3.79
N GLN A 64 -10.55 5.10 4.74
CA GLN A 64 -10.42 5.62 6.11
C GLN A 64 -9.25 4.98 6.85
N ALA A 65 -9.01 3.67 6.67
CA ALA A 65 -7.84 2.99 7.22
C ALA A 65 -6.52 3.58 6.65
N TYR A 66 -6.47 3.93 5.36
CA TYR A 66 -5.29 4.58 4.76
C TYR A 66 -4.98 5.96 5.35
N GLU A 67 -5.97 6.72 5.81
CA GLU A 67 -5.76 8.06 6.38
C GLU A 67 -5.25 8.02 7.83
N GLY A 68 -5.61 7.00 8.60
CA GLY A 68 -5.25 6.86 10.02
C GLY A 68 -4.13 5.87 10.33
N ALA A 69 -3.70 5.06 9.37
CA ALA A 69 -2.73 3.99 9.63
C ALA A 69 -1.34 4.52 9.98
N GLN A 70 -0.85 4.08 11.14
CA GLN A 70 0.53 4.20 11.54
C GLN A 70 1.31 2.98 11.03
N TYR A 71 2.41 3.25 10.34
CA TYR A 71 3.29 2.24 9.77
C TYR A 71 4.59 2.28 10.57
N ALA A 72 5.03 1.12 11.05
CA ALA A 72 6.32 0.97 11.72
C ALA A 72 7.50 1.17 10.75
N PHE A 73 7.29 0.88 9.46
CA PHE A 73 8.33 0.95 8.45
C PHE A 73 8.00 1.94 7.33
N ARG A 74 9.04 2.47 6.67
CA ARG A 74 8.92 3.42 5.54
C ARG A 74 9.09 2.72 4.18
N LEU A 75 8.56 3.35 3.13
CA LEU A 75 8.88 2.94 1.75
C LEU A 75 10.38 3.09 1.50
N GLY A 76 10.99 2.07 0.91
CA GLY A 76 12.42 2.01 0.66
C GLY A 76 13.26 1.57 1.85
N GLN A 77 12.66 1.33 3.02
CA GLN A 77 13.39 0.80 4.17
C GLN A 77 13.84 -0.64 3.93
N ARG A 78 15.06 -0.94 4.34
CA ARG A 78 15.55 -2.32 4.44
C ARG A 78 14.98 -2.99 5.68
N VAL A 79 14.50 -4.22 5.49
CA VAL A 79 13.88 -5.04 6.53
C VAL A 79 14.42 -6.46 6.48
N LYS A 80 14.35 -7.15 7.62
CA LYS A 80 14.59 -8.58 7.75
C LYS A 80 13.30 -9.27 8.15
N HIS A 81 13.00 -10.41 7.53
CA HIS A 81 11.86 -11.22 7.93
C HIS A 81 12.20 -12.03 9.19
N LYS A 82 11.37 -11.98 10.24
CA LYS A 82 11.61 -12.65 11.54
C LYS A 82 11.77 -14.16 11.46
N VAL A 83 10.87 -14.81 10.72
CA VAL A 83 10.80 -16.28 10.66
C VAL A 83 11.74 -16.87 9.61
N PHE A 84 11.74 -16.34 8.39
CA PHE A 84 12.52 -16.85 7.26
C PHE A 84 13.91 -16.22 7.11
N GLU A 85 14.21 -15.18 7.91
CA GLU A 85 15.51 -14.52 7.99
C GLU A 85 16.06 -13.93 6.68
N TYR A 86 15.24 -13.78 5.63
CA TYR A 86 15.64 -13.09 4.42
C TYR A 86 15.64 -11.57 4.58
N HIS A 87 16.48 -10.91 3.80
CA HIS A 87 16.51 -9.45 3.68
C HIS A 87 15.65 -8.98 2.53
N GLY A 88 15.09 -7.79 2.68
CA GLY A 88 14.25 -7.19 1.65
C GLY A 88 14.16 -5.68 1.77
N VAL A 89 13.55 -5.07 0.75
CA VAL A 89 13.20 -3.64 0.75
C VAL A 89 11.71 -3.46 0.56
N ILE A 90 11.13 -2.55 1.35
CA ILE A 90 9.71 -2.24 1.25
C ILE A 90 9.44 -1.44 -0.02
N CYS A 91 8.63 -2.00 -0.92
CA CYS A 91 8.17 -1.32 -2.13
C CYS A 91 6.67 -0.99 -2.11
N GLY A 92 5.93 -1.50 -1.13
CA GLY A 92 4.51 -1.22 -0.98
C GLY A 92 4.01 -1.44 0.44
N MET A 93 2.87 -0.82 0.75
CA MET A 93 2.32 -0.83 2.10
C MET A 93 0.80 -0.62 2.06
N ASP A 94 0.09 -1.45 2.78
CA ASP A 94 -1.37 -1.43 2.94
C ASP A 94 -1.70 -1.34 4.43
N PRO A 95 -2.72 -0.56 4.83
CA PRO A 95 -3.08 -0.36 6.23
C PRO A 95 -3.70 -1.62 6.86
N VAL A 96 -4.27 -2.49 6.02
CA VAL A 96 -4.91 -3.76 6.37
C VAL A 96 -4.59 -4.79 5.27
N CYS A 97 -4.84 -6.06 5.53
CA CYS A 97 -4.67 -7.10 4.53
C CYS A 97 -5.60 -6.85 3.32
N CYS A 98 -5.02 -6.73 2.12
CA CYS A 98 -5.76 -6.51 0.87
C CYS A 98 -5.98 -7.79 0.05
N GLU A 99 -5.57 -8.95 0.57
CA GLU A 99 -5.66 -10.22 -0.13
C GLU A 99 -7.01 -10.93 0.07
N SER A 100 -7.29 -11.90 -0.79
CA SER A 100 -8.53 -12.69 -0.70
C SER A 100 -8.64 -13.48 0.60
N THR A 101 -9.86 -13.80 1.03
CA THR A 101 -10.09 -14.65 2.21
C THR A 101 -9.39 -15.99 2.11
N SER A 102 -9.43 -16.63 0.93
CA SER A 102 -8.71 -17.87 0.67
C SER A 102 -7.19 -17.74 0.84
N TRP A 103 -6.62 -16.62 0.41
CA TRP A 103 -5.19 -16.35 0.64
C TRP A 103 -4.90 -16.15 2.13
N MET A 104 -5.75 -15.37 2.83
CA MET A 104 -5.60 -15.13 4.27
C MET A 104 -5.68 -16.42 5.10
N GLU A 105 -6.59 -17.33 4.74
CA GLU A 105 -6.69 -18.67 5.34
C GLU A 105 -5.40 -19.47 5.14
N ASN A 106 -4.88 -19.51 3.91
CA ASN A 106 -3.66 -20.23 3.58
C ASN A 106 -2.42 -19.63 4.28
N ALA A 107 -2.33 -18.30 4.33
CA ALA A 107 -1.29 -17.56 5.02
C ALA A 107 -1.50 -17.51 6.55
N LYS A 108 -2.61 -18.08 7.05
CA LYS A 108 -3.00 -18.11 8.46
C LYS A 108 -3.01 -16.73 9.12
N VAL A 109 -3.48 -15.72 8.38
CA VAL A 109 -3.52 -14.31 8.83
C VAL A 109 -4.36 -14.15 10.10
N GLU A 110 -5.44 -14.92 10.26
CA GLU A 110 -6.28 -14.88 11.46
C GLU A 110 -5.58 -15.39 12.73
N MET A 111 -4.51 -16.19 12.58
CA MET A 111 -3.72 -16.71 13.72
C MET A 111 -2.59 -15.78 14.14
N LEU A 112 -2.36 -14.70 13.40
CA LEU A 112 -1.38 -13.67 13.72
C LEU A 112 -1.81 -12.89 14.96
N SER A 113 -0.85 -12.39 15.75
CA SER A 113 -1.17 -11.72 17.01
C SER A 113 -1.97 -10.44 16.83
N ARG A 114 -1.77 -9.75 15.69
CA ARG A 114 -2.50 -8.54 15.32
C ARG A 114 -3.53 -8.76 14.20
N GLY A 115 -3.70 -10.00 13.73
CA GLY A 115 -4.71 -10.37 12.74
C GLY A 115 -4.58 -9.64 11.39
N PRO A 116 -5.67 -9.55 10.60
CA PRO A 116 -5.70 -8.89 9.29
C PRO A 116 -5.76 -7.36 9.34
N ASP A 117 -6.08 -6.78 10.50
CA ASP A 117 -6.29 -5.34 10.67
C ASP A 117 -4.98 -4.55 10.89
N GLN A 118 -3.84 -5.25 10.92
CA GLN A 118 -2.52 -4.62 10.96
C GLN A 118 -2.03 -4.20 9.57
N PRO A 119 -1.01 -3.33 9.47
CA PRO A 119 -0.38 -3.02 8.21
C PRO A 119 0.29 -4.25 7.57
N PHE A 120 0.19 -4.36 6.25
CA PHE A 120 0.92 -5.35 5.44
C PHE A 120 1.85 -4.63 4.47
N TYR A 121 2.99 -5.24 4.20
CA TYR A 121 4.04 -4.69 3.35
C TYR A 121 4.31 -5.59 2.16
N GLN A 122 4.55 -4.97 1.01
CA GLN A 122 5.11 -5.62 -0.17
C GLN A 122 6.62 -5.44 -0.10
N VAL A 123 7.34 -6.55 -0.01
CA VAL A 123 8.78 -6.58 0.20
C VAL A 123 9.44 -7.24 -1.01
N LEU A 124 10.38 -6.53 -1.65
CA LEU A 124 11.27 -7.13 -2.63
C LEU A 124 12.33 -7.91 -1.86
N VAL A 125 12.51 -9.18 -2.15
CA VAL A 125 13.44 -10.06 -1.44
C VAL A 125 14.83 -10.02 -2.10
N ASP A 126 15.88 -9.99 -1.30
CA ASP A 126 17.24 -10.07 -1.82
C ASP A 126 17.49 -11.45 -2.45
N LEU A 127 17.76 -11.47 -3.76
CA LEU A 127 18.02 -12.71 -4.49
C LEU A 127 19.46 -13.21 -4.31
N SER A 128 20.32 -12.48 -3.58
CA SER A 128 21.67 -12.93 -3.25
C SER A 128 21.69 -14.17 -2.34
N ALA A 129 20.60 -14.44 -1.62
CA ALA A 129 20.47 -15.55 -0.66
C ALA A 129 19.92 -16.85 -1.27
N ASP A 130 20.06 -17.07 -2.59
CA ASP A 130 19.53 -18.24 -3.32
C ASP A 130 18.02 -18.48 -3.10
N THR A 131 17.26 -17.40 -2.88
CA THR A 131 15.80 -17.48 -2.74
C THR A 131 15.12 -17.32 -4.10
N ASN A 132 14.16 -18.18 -4.42
CA ASN A 132 13.30 -18.01 -5.60
C ASN A 132 12.13 -17.03 -5.40
N LEU A 133 12.13 -16.28 -4.28
CA LEU A 133 11.08 -15.33 -3.94
C LEU A 133 11.46 -13.98 -4.51
N LEU A 134 10.64 -13.40 -5.39
CA LEU A 134 10.86 -12.05 -5.90
C LEU A 134 10.21 -11.03 -4.97
N VAL A 135 8.88 -11.14 -4.79
CA VAL A 135 8.09 -10.21 -3.98
C VAL A 135 7.27 -11.00 -2.99
N THR A 136 7.27 -10.57 -1.74
CA THR A 136 6.45 -11.16 -0.67
C THR A 136 5.48 -10.14 -0.11
N TYR A 137 4.34 -10.63 0.39
CA TYR A 137 3.35 -9.84 1.11
C TYR A 137 3.34 -10.28 2.57
N VAL A 138 3.74 -9.38 3.46
CA VAL A 138 4.15 -9.74 4.82
C VAL A 138 3.45 -8.84 5.84
N PRO A 139 2.88 -9.39 6.93
CA PRO A 139 2.34 -8.57 8.02
C PRO A 139 3.46 -7.81 8.75
N GLU A 140 3.15 -6.62 9.25
CA GLU A 140 4.09 -5.77 9.99
C GLU A 140 4.77 -6.52 11.15
N GLU A 141 4.03 -7.37 11.88
CA GLU A 141 4.59 -8.09 13.02
C GLU A 141 5.70 -9.07 12.66
N ASN A 142 5.81 -9.50 11.40
CA ASN A 142 6.83 -10.44 10.92
C ASN A 142 8.09 -9.76 10.35
N LEU A 143 8.16 -8.43 10.38
CA LEU A 143 9.29 -7.66 9.89
C LEU A 143 10.07 -7.06 11.05
N ASP A 144 11.39 -6.96 10.87
CA ASP A 144 12.31 -6.23 11.74
C ASP A 144 13.11 -5.21 10.94
N ALA A 145 13.44 -4.10 11.61
CA ALA A 145 14.29 -3.07 11.04
C ALA A 145 15.75 -3.55 11.05
N VAL A 146 16.42 -3.38 9.92
CA VAL A 146 17.86 -3.64 9.83
C VAL A 146 18.59 -2.43 10.42
N SER A 147 19.33 -2.64 11.51
CA SER A 147 19.96 -1.56 12.30
C SER A 147 21.34 -1.14 11.78
N GLU A 148 22.02 -2.00 11.02
CA GLU A 148 23.29 -1.69 10.41
C GLU A 148 23.16 -1.73 8.88
N PRO A 149 23.75 -0.77 8.14
CA PRO A 149 23.85 -0.88 6.70
C PRO A 149 24.77 -2.06 6.40
N GLU A 150 24.20 -3.27 6.30
CA GLU A 150 24.94 -4.40 5.79
C GLU A 150 25.42 -3.96 4.41
N ARG A 151 26.75 -3.92 4.23
CA ARG A 151 27.43 -3.61 2.96
C ARG A 151 27.17 -4.67 1.88
N ASN A 152 26.31 -5.63 2.17
CA ASN A 152 25.87 -6.65 1.24
C ASN A 152 25.16 -5.99 0.06
N VAL A 153 25.60 -6.38 -1.13
CA VAL A 153 25.04 -5.91 -2.39
C VAL A 153 23.65 -6.52 -2.51
N PHE A 154 22.63 -5.68 -2.31
CA PHE A 154 21.25 -6.08 -2.52
C PHE A 154 21.00 -6.28 -4.01
N TYR A 155 20.53 -7.46 -4.41
CA TYR A 155 20.26 -7.77 -5.81
C TYR A 155 18.80 -8.15 -6.02
N HIS A 156 18.09 -7.30 -6.77
CA HIS A 156 16.76 -7.64 -7.28
C HIS A 156 16.49 -6.89 -8.60
N PRO A 157 15.94 -7.54 -9.64
CA PRO A 157 15.69 -6.95 -10.96
C PRO A 157 14.75 -5.74 -11.00
N TYR A 158 13.98 -5.49 -9.94
CA TYR A 158 12.99 -4.39 -9.88
C TYR A 158 13.54 -3.17 -9.11
N ILE A 159 14.75 -3.26 -8.57
CA ILE A 159 15.35 -2.14 -7.83
C ILE A 159 15.52 -0.92 -8.73
N SER A 160 16.11 -1.11 -9.92
CA SER A 160 16.32 -0.03 -10.88
C SER A 160 15.02 0.56 -11.43
N LEU A 161 13.90 -0.18 -11.33
CA LEU A 161 12.59 0.29 -11.75
C LEU A 161 11.88 1.10 -10.67
N LEU A 162 12.07 0.77 -9.39
CA LEU A 162 11.28 1.30 -8.29
C LEU A 162 12.04 2.29 -7.40
N PHE A 163 13.37 2.36 -7.52
CA PHE A 163 14.22 3.20 -6.68
C PHE A 163 15.28 3.96 -7.52
N TYR A 164 15.61 5.18 -7.08
CA TYR A 164 16.68 5.97 -7.69
C TYR A 164 18.09 5.56 -7.23
N GLY A 165 18.20 4.81 -6.14
CA GLY A 165 19.46 4.44 -5.50
C GLY A 165 19.29 4.27 -3.99
N MET A 166 20.39 4.26 -3.24
CA MET A 166 20.41 4.24 -1.78
C MET A 166 20.77 5.62 -1.21
N ASP A 167 20.27 5.94 -0.03
CA ASP A 167 20.67 7.11 0.77
C ASP A 167 21.92 6.80 1.60
N ALA A 168 22.38 7.80 2.38
CA ALA A 168 23.57 7.64 3.23
C ALA A 168 23.35 6.67 4.41
N ALA A 169 22.10 6.39 4.79
CA ALA A 169 21.75 5.40 5.81
C ALA A 169 21.68 3.97 5.24
N GLY A 170 21.77 3.81 3.91
CA GLY A 170 21.70 2.52 3.23
C GLY A 170 20.27 2.08 2.89
N ASP A 171 19.28 2.96 3.03
CA ASP A 171 17.91 2.70 2.59
C ASP A 171 17.69 3.16 1.15
N PHE A 172 16.73 2.56 0.46
CA PHE A 172 16.45 2.87 -0.93
C PHE A 172 15.56 4.10 -1.09
N ILE A 173 15.88 4.96 -2.05
CA ILE A 173 15.14 6.18 -2.36
C ILE A 173 14.05 5.85 -3.39
N PRO A 174 12.75 5.83 -3.01
CA PRO A 174 11.70 5.41 -3.92
C PRO A 174 11.42 6.46 -5.00
N ILE A 175 11.11 5.99 -6.21
CA ILE A 175 10.72 6.86 -7.32
C ILE A 175 9.45 7.66 -6.99
N LYS A 176 9.27 8.78 -7.70
CA LYS A 176 8.13 9.69 -7.47
C LYS A 176 6.79 8.96 -7.59
N GLU A 177 6.65 8.10 -8.58
CA GLU A 177 5.45 7.33 -8.87
C GLU A 177 5.06 6.43 -7.69
N LEU A 178 6.06 5.80 -7.05
CA LEU A 178 5.83 4.93 -5.90
C LEU A 178 5.40 5.73 -4.67
N ARG A 179 6.06 6.87 -4.43
CA ARG A 179 5.71 7.79 -3.33
C ARG A 179 4.31 8.37 -3.49
N GLU A 180 3.94 8.76 -4.71
CA GLU A 180 2.61 9.27 -5.04
C GLU A 180 1.54 8.20 -4.85
N LYS A 181 1.79 6.95 -5.26
CA LYS A 181 0.86 5.82 -5.10
C LYS A 181 0.43 5.64 -3.63
N TYR A 182 1.38 5.75 -2.70
CA TYR A 182 1.14 5.56 -1.27
C TYR A 182 1.01 6.87 -0.48
N LYS A 183 0.98 8.02 -1.15
CA LYS A 183 0.93 9.37 -0.55
C LYS A 183 1.99 9.61 0.54
N ARG A 184 3.20 9.08 0.35
CA ARG A 184 4.31 9.24 1.31
C ARG A 184 5.29 10.33 0.86
N PRO A 185 5.73 11.22 1.77
CA PRO A 185 6.75 12.20 1.44
C PRO A 185 8.09 11.52 1.13
N ARG A 186 9.01 12.26 0.51
CA ARG A 186 10.40 11.82 0.41
C ARG A 186 10.97 11.78 1.83
N HIS A 187 11.65 10.70 2.18
CA HIS A 187 12.46 10.69 3.38
C HIS A 187 13.75 11.49 3.14
N GLU A 188 14.01 12.44 4.03
CA GLU A 188 15.24 13.23 4.05
C GLU A 188 15.98 12.86 5.34
N LEU A 189 17.26 12.51 5.21
CA LEU A 189 18.12 12.32 6.37
C LEU A 189 18.39 13.69 7.00
N PRO A 190 18.47 13.78 8.34
CA PRO A 190 18.96 14.98 8.99
C PRO A 190 20.29 15.39 8.36
N ASN A 191 20.39 16.65 7.93
CA ASN A 191 21.66 17.21 7.51
C ASN A 191 22.55 17.23 8.76
N ASP A 192 23.66 16.49 8.74
CA ASP A 192 24.69 16.59 9.78
C ASP A 192 25.44 17.93 9.59
N GLU A 193 24.78 19.06 9.88
CA GLU A 193 25.39 20.39 9.95
C GLU A 193 26.07 20.61 11.32
N GLU A 194 26.91 19.68 11.76
CA GLU A 194 27.78 19.87 12.95
C GLU A 194 29.27 20.09 12.62
N ASP A 195 29.66 20.17 11.34
CA ASP A 195 31.07 20.30 10.95
C ASP A 195 31.58 21.74 10.70
N GLU A 196 30.81 22.78 11.04
CA GLU A 196 31.32 24.15 11.12
C GLU A 196 31.36 24.66 12.57
N LYS A 197 32.16 24.02 13.42
CA LYS A 197 32.73 24.75 14.56
C LYS A 197 33.71 25.79 13.99
N PRO A 198 33.52 27.10 14.26
CA PRO A 198 34.52 28.08 13.89
C PRO A 198 35.82 27.69 14.60
N ARG A 199 36.91 27.55 13.83
CA ARG A 199 38.25 27.50 14.43
C ARG A 199 38.42 28.81 15.20
N GLU A 200 38.41 28.72 16.52
CA GLU A 200 38.90 29.81 17.36
C GLU A 200 40.38 29.97 17.04
N ASP A 201 40.71 31.01 16.27
CA ASP A 201 42.07 31.44 16.04
C ASP A 201 42.65 31.94 17.38
N ALA A 202 43.70 31.25 17.83
CA ALA A 202 44.50 31.58 19.01
C ALA A 202 45.57 32.64 18.72
#